data_AF-A0A0S2LL49-F1
#
_entry.id   AF-A0A0S2LL49-F1
#
_cell.length_a   1.000
_cell.length_b   1.000
_cell.length_c   1.000
_cell.angle_alpha   90.00
_cell.angle_beta   90.00
_cell.angle_gamma   90.00
#
_symmetry.space_group_name_H-M   'P 1'
#
loop_
_entity.id
_entity.type
_entity.pdbx_description
1 polymer ?
#
loop_
_entity_poly.entity_id
_entity_poly.type
_entity_poly.pdbx_seq_one_letter_code
_entity_poly.pdbx_strand_id
1 'polypeptide(L)'
;IAKKTAGGLEVIGAPHRWVMSANWKTAADNFVGDSYHTLFAHRSMVELGMAPGDPNFASAPAEISLQNGHGVGVLGFPPTLADFPEYEGYPDEVVDQMATSYPSPVHKDLMRRS
;
A
#
# COMPACT_ATOMS: atom_id res chain seq x y z
N ILE A 1 -1.48 13.19 7.38
CA ILE A 1 -2.16 13.26 6.08
C ILE A 1 -1.08 13.19 5.01
N ALA A 2 -1.21 12.33 3.99
CA ALA A 2 -0.21 12.16 2.94
C ALA A 2 -0.03 13.48 2.18
N LYS A 3 1.12 14.13 2.35
CA LYS A 3 1.45 15.44 1.75
C LYS A 3 2.26 15.25 0.48
N LYS A 4 1.76 14.46 -0.47
CA LYS A 4 2.47 14.23 -1.74
C LYS A 4 2.47 15.52 -2.60
N THR A 5 1.46 16.36 -2.46
CA THR A 5 1.32 17.66 -3.13
C THR A 5 0.93 18.76 -2.13
N ALA A 6 1.11 20.03 -2.53
CA ALA A 6 0.68 21.17 -1.72
C ALA A 6 -0.85 21.27 -1.59
N GLY A 7 -1.58 20.82 -2.62
CA GLY A 7 -3.05 20.81 -2.65
C GLY A 7 -3.70 19.69 -1.81
N GLY A 8 -2.93 18.67 -1.41
CA GLY A 8 -3.46 17.52 -0.68
C GLY A 8 -4.25 16.55 -1.57
N LEU A 9 -5.11 15.74 -0.93
CA LEU A 9 -5.95 14.75 -1.60
C LEU A 9 -7.40 15.22 -1.65
N GLU A 10 -8.08 14.92 -2.76
CA GLU A 10 -9.52 15.08 -2.93
C GLU A 10 -10.22 13.72 -2.94
N VAL A 11 -11.41 13.63 -2.35
CA VAL A 11 -12.28 12.44 -2.43
C VAL A 11 -13.18 12.57 -3.66
N ILE A 12 -13.10 11.61 -4.57
CA ILE A 12 -13.92 11.59 -5.77
C ILE A 12 -15.30 10.99 -5.47
N GLY A 13 -16.33 11.83 -5.47
CA GLY A 13 -17.72 11.40 -5.30
C GLY A 13 -18.08 10.92 -3.89
N ALA A 14 -19.14 10.12 -3.79
CA ALA A 14 -19.61 9.55 -2.53
C ALA A 14 -18.98 8.17 -2.28
N PRO A 15 -18.72 7.77 -1.01
CA PRO A 15 -18.19 6.46 -0.71
C PRO A 15 -19.19 5.35 -1.09
N HIS A 16 -18.68 4.21 -1.54
CA HIS A 16 -19.48 3.01 -1.72
C HIS A 16 -19.95 2.46 -0.36
N ARG A 17 -21.24 2.14 -0.24
CA ARG A 17 -21.86 1.70 1.03
C ARG A 17 -22.66 0.41 0.82
N TRP A 18 -22.38 -0.61 1.63
CA TRP A 18 -23.09 -1.88 1.67
C TRP A 18 -23.10 -2.44 3.10
N VAL A 19 -23.87 -3.52 3.33
CA VAL A 19 -23.95 -4.20 4.62
C VAL A 19 -23.31 -5.58 4.50
N MET A 20 -22.49 -5.94 5.50
CA MET A 20 -21.85 -7.25 5.62
C MET A 20 -22.13 -7.83 7.01
N SER A 21 -22.55 -9.09 7.08
CA SER A 21 -22.78 -9.82 8.33
C SER A 21 -21.47 -10.35 8.93
N ALA A 22 -20.61 -9.44 9.38
CA ALA A 22 -19.34 -9.76 10.03
C ALA A 22 -19.02 -8.79 11.17
N ASN A 23 -18.10 -9.17 12.04
CA ASN A 23 -17.58 -8.24 13.04
C ASN A 23 -16.63 -7.24 12.37
N TRP A 24 -16.72 -5.96 12.73
CA TRP A 24 -15.87 -4.91 12.17
C TRP A 24 -14.36 -5.18 12.38
N LYS A 25 -14.00 -5.92 13.44
CA LYS A 25 -12.61 -6.26 13.74
C LYS A 25 -11.98 -7.16 12.67
N THR A 26 -12.75 -7.97 11.95
CA THR A 26 -12.19 -8.86 10.91
C THR A 26 -11.54 -8.07 9.78
N ALA A 27 -12.18 -6.99 9.32
CA ALA A 27 -11.58 -6.13 8.32
C ALA A 27 -10.39 -5.33 8.88
N ALA A 28 -10.47 -4.89 10.14
CA ALA A 28 -9.37 -4.17 10.78
C ALA A 28 -8.12 -5.06 10.96
N ASP A 29 -8.30 -6.30 11.40
CA ASP A 29 -7.25 -7.31 11.58
C ASP A 29 -6.59 -7.70 10.25
N ASN A 30 -7.40 -7.85 9.19
CA ASN A 30 -6.87 -8.13 7.86
C ASN A 30 -5.95 -7.00 7.34
N PHE A 31 -6.39 -5.74 7.45
CA PHE A 31 -5.65 -4.61 6.88
C PHE A 31 -4.48 -4.11 7.74
N VAL A 32 -4.42 -4.45 9.03
CA VAL A 32 -3.33 -3.96 9.89
C VAL A 32 -2.00 -4.68 9.61
N GLY A 33 -2.03 -5.91 9.08
CA GLY A 33 -0.81 -6.66 8.76
C GLY A 33 -0.98 -8.02 8.08
N ASP A 34 -2.19 -8.52 7.78
CA ASP A 34 -2.37 -9.88 7.22
C ASP A 34 -2.06 -9.93 5.71
N SER A 35 -0.77 -9.96 5.36
CA SER A 35 -0.37 -10.28 3.98
C SER A 35 -0.49 -11.78 3.67
N TYR A 36 -0.47 -12.62 4.71
CA TYR A 36 -0.47 -14.07 4.61
C TYR A 36 -1.68 -14.63 3.86
N HIS A 37 -2.89 -14.07 4.06
CA HIS A 37 -4.10 -14.56 3.41
C HIS A 37 -4.07 -14.49 1.88
N THR A 38 -3.22 -13.63 1.30
CA THR A 38 -3.26 -13.25 -0.12
C THR A 38 -3.23 -14.46 -1.06
N LEU A 39 -2.31 -15.40 -0.84
CA LEU A 39 -2.12 -16.54 -1.76
C LEU A 39 -3.29 -17.53 -1.73
N PHE A 40 -4.06 -17.55 -0.64
CA PHE A 40 -5.20 -18.43 -0.48
C PHE A 40 -6.50 -17.72 -0.87
N ALA A 41 -6.79 -16.59 -0.23
CA ALA A 41 -8.04 -15.85 -0.45
C ALA A 41 -8.11 -15.19 -1.83
N HIS A 42 -6.97 -14.79 -2.39
CA HIS A 42 -6.87 -14.21 -3.74
C HIS A 42 -6.33 -15.20 -4.77
N ARG A 43 -6.41 -16.51 -4.52
CA ARG A 43 -5.89 -17.54 -5.44
C ARG A 43 -6.39 -17.37 -6.89
N SER A 44 -7.67 -17.04 -7.07
CA SER A 44 -8.23 -16.78 -8.40
C SER A 44 -7.56 -15.60 -9.11
N MET A 45 -7.22 -14.53 -8.38
CA MET A 45 -6.51 -13.37 -8.94
C MET A 45 -5.06 -13.71 -9.27
N VAL A 46 -4.42 -14.57 -8.48
CA VAL A 46 -3.08 -15.11 -8.77
C VAL A 46 -3.10 -15.92 -10.07
N GLU A 47 -4.10 -16.78 -10.25
CA GLU A 47 -4.26 -17.59 -11.48
C GLU A 47 -4.55 -16.73 -12.71
N LEU A 48 -5.18 -15.57 -12.53
CA LEU A 48 -5.40 -14.58 -13.59
C LEU A 48 -4.20 -13.65 -13.81
N GLY A 49 -3.11 -13.78 -13.05
CA GLY A 49 -1.93 -12.92 -13.14
C GLY A 49 -2.16 -11.48 -12.64
N MET A 50 -3.21 -11.24 -11.85
CA MET A 50 -3.57 -9.93 -11.30
C MET A 50 -3.04 -9.70 -9.88
N ALA A 51 -2.57 -10.75 -9.21
CA ALA A 51 -1.97 -10.69 -7.88
C ALA A 51 -0.62 -11.45 -7.87
N PRO A 52 0.29 -11.14 -6.91
CA PRO A 52 1.57 -11.82 -6.81
C PRO A 52 1.40 -13.34 -6.60
N GLY A 53 2.04 -14.14 -7.44
CA GLY A 53 2.05 -15.60 -7.33
C GLY A 53 3.25 -16.20 -6.63
N ASP A 54 4.28 -15.39 -6.34
CA ASP A 54 5.45 -15.82 -5.57
C ASP A 54 5.02 -16.07 -4.12
N PRO A 55 5.17 -17.29 -3.57
CA PRO A 55 4.84 -17.56 -2.18
C PRO A 55 5.64 -16.70 -1.17
N ASN A 56 6.78 -16.16 -1.60
CA ASN A 56 7.64 -15.29 -0.82
C ASN A 56 7.35 -13.80 -1.06
N PHE A 57 6.29 -13.42 -1.77
CA PHE A 57 5.96 -11.99 -1.98
C PHE A 57 5.79 -11.24 -0.64
N ALA A 58 5.33 -11.94 0.40
CA ALA A 58 5.19 -11.45 1.77
C ALA A 58 6.36 -11.87 2.68
N SER A 59 7.53 -12.26 2.15
CA SER A 59 8.73 -12.55 2.95
C SER A 59 9.62 -11.33 3.19
N ALA A 60 9.37 -10.22 2.47
CA ALA A 60 10.04 -8.93 2.66
C ALA A 60 9.13 -7.72 3.01
N PRO A 61 7.89 -7.86 3.53
CA PRO A 61 7.17 -6.72 4.07
C PRO A 61 7.77 -6.31 5.41
N ALA A 62 7.90 -5.00 5.62
CA ALA A 62 8.04 -4.48 6.96
C ALA A 62 6.63 -4.37 7.59
N GLU A 63 6.29 -5.29 8.49
CA GLU A 63 5.14 -5.13 9.37
C GLU A 63 5.54 -4.26 10.56
N ILE A 64 4.96 -3.06 10.64
CA ILE A 64 5.31 -2.04 11.62
C ILE A 64 4.13 -1.84 12.55
N SER A 65 4.33 -2.17 13.83
CA SER A 65 3.37 -1.89 14.89
C SER A 65 3.65 -0.52 15.53
N LEU A 66 2.58 0.22 15.81
CA LEU A 66 2.60 1.55 16.42
C LEU A 66 1.76 1.54 17.71
N GLN A 67 1.78 2.65 18.44
CA GLN A 67 0.97 2.81 19.65
C GLN A 67 -0.53 2.78 19.33
N ASN A 68 -1.36 2.48 20.34
CA ASN A 68 -2.83 2.47 20.28
C ASN A 68 -3.44 1.46 19.30
N GLY A 69 -2.71 0.39 18.95
CA GLY A 69 -3.19 -0.66 18.06
C GLY A 69 -3.17 -0.30 16.58
N HIS A 70 -2.47 0.78 16.21
CA HIS A 70 -2.20 1.08 14.80
C HIS A 70 -1.05 0.22 14.27
N GLY A 71 -1.11 -0.15 13.00
CA GLY A 71 -0.05 -0.87 12.32
C GLY A 71 -0.14 -0.67 10.81
N VAL A 72 0.95 -0.98 10.12
CA VAL A 72 1.03 -0.93 8.66
C VAL A 72 1.97 -2.01 8.16
N GLY A 73 1.54 -2.74 7.13
CA GLY A 73 2.42 -3.54 6.30
C GLY A 73 2.96 -2.71 5.15
N VAL A 74 4.28 -2.65 5.00
CA VAL A 74 4.94 -2.07 3.83
C VAL A 74 5.55 -3.21 3.03
N LEU A 75 4.88 -3.61 1.95
CA LEU A 75 5.39 -4.62 1.04
C LEU A 75 6.58 -4.03 0.27
N GLY A 76 7.76 -4.62 0.40
CA GLY A 76 8.87 -4.28 -0.49
C GLY A 76 8.62 -4.85 -1.89
N PHE A 77 9.14 -4.19 -2.93
CA PHE A 77 9.11 -4.77 -4.27
C PHE A 77 10.03 -6.00 -4.35
N PRO A 78 9.49 -7.20 -4.65
CA PRO A 78 10.35 -8.33 -4.99
C PRO A 78 11.14 -8.01 -6.26
N PRO A 79 12.33 -8.62 -6.47
CA PRO A 79 13.14 -8.41 -7.68
C PRO A 79 12.40 -8.72 -8.99
N THR A 80 11.32 -9.50 -8.93
CA THR A 80 10.43 -9.81 -10.07
C THR A 80 9.58 -8.62 -10.52
N LEU A 81 9.48 -7.56 -9.71
CA LEU A 81 8.86 -6.27 -10.04
C LEU A 81 9.91 -5.18 -10.28
N ALA A 82 11.14 -5.53 -10.68
CA ALA A 82 12.21 -4.56 -10.94
C ALA A 82 11.86 -3.51 -12.02
N ASP A 83 10.94 -3.84 -12.93
CA ASP A 83 10.44 -2.95 -13.98
C ASP A 83 9.29 -2.03 -13.49
N PHE A 84 8.88 -2.13 -12.22
CA PHE A 84 7.86 -1.23 -11.68
C PHE A 84 8.41 0.20 -11.67
N PRO A 85 7.64 1.19 -12.18
CA PRO A 85 8.11 2.57 -12.23
C PRO A 85 8.51 3.09 -10.85
N GLU A 86 9.57 3.92 -10.80
CA GLU A 86 9.92 4.62 -9.56
C GLU A 86 8.72 5.45 -9.05
N TYR A 87 8.62 5.61 -7.74
CA TYR A 87 7.51 6.36 -7.11
C TYR A 87 6.13 5.81 -7.45
N GLU A 88 5.96 4.48 -7.48
CA GLU A 88 4.69 3.81 -7.80
C GLU A 88 4.06 4.20 -9.16
N GLY A 89 4.80 4.90 -10.04
CA GLY A 89 4.26 5.47 -11.27
C GLY A 89 3.41 6.73 -11.08
N TYR A 90 3.58 7.49 -10.00
CA TYR A 90 2.97 8.83 -9.88
C TYR A 90 3.43 9.74 -11.03
N PRO A 91 2.55 10.65 -11.52
CA PRO A 91 2.94 11.68 -12.50
C PRO A 91 4.09 12.56 -12.01
N ASP A 92 4.94 13.03 -12.92
CA ASP A 92 6.12 13.86 -12.61
C ASP A 92 5.76 15.07 -11.75
N GLU A 93 4.63 15.74 -12.03
CA GLU A 93 4.14 16.89 -11.26
C GLU A 93 3.87 16.57 -9.78
N VAL A 94 3.51 15.34 -9.45
CA VAL A 94 3.33 14.86 -8.07
C VAL A 94 4.69 14.55 -7.47
N VAL A 95 5.55 13.84 -8.19
CA VAL A 95 6.91 13.46 -7.74
C VAL A 95 7.78 14.69 -7.45
N ASP A 96 7.65 15.75 -8.25
CA ASP A 96 8.35 17.02 -8.05
C ASP A 96 7.88 17.73 -6.78
N GLN A 97 6.57 17.73 -6.53
CA GLN A 97 5.99 18.33 -5.33
C GLN A 97 6.27 17.55 -4.05
N MET A 98 6.54 16.25 -4.11
CA MET A 98 6.86 15.46 -2.91
C MET A 98 8.05 16.04 -2.13
N ALA A 99 9.08 16.53 -2.85
CA ALA A 99 10.30 17.07 -2.24
C ALA A 99 10.04 18.35 -1.43
N THR A 100 9.04 19.15 -1.83
CA THR A 100 8.69 20.41 -1.18
C THR A 100 7.54 20.26 -0.18
N SER A 101 6.70 19.25 -0.35
CA SER A 101 5.48 19.03 0.45
C SER A 101 5.73 18.18 1.70
N TYR A 102 6.73 17.29 1.66
CA TYR A 102 7.15 16.51 2.83
C TYR A 102 8.18 17.25 3.70
N PRO A 103 8.23 16.99 5.02
CA PRO A 103 9.12 17.69 5.94
C PRO A 103 10.59 17.26 5.84
N SER A 104 10.89 16.17 5.13
CA SER A 104 12.25 15.64 4.97
C SER A 104 12.40 14.90 3.64
N PRO A 105 13.56 15.03 2.95
CA PRO A 105 13.87 14.29 1.72
C PRO A 105 13.69 12.78 1.84
N VAL A 106 13.89 12.22 3.04
CA VAL A 106 13.74 10.79 3.33
C VAL A 106 12.36 10.25 2.92
N HIS A 107 11.30 11.06 3.00
CA HIS A 107 9.96 10.62 2.58
C HIS A 107 9.87 10.37 1.08
N LYS A 108 10.53 11.21 0.26
CA LYS A 108 10.59 11.01 -1.19
C LYS A 108 11.50 9.82 -1.51
N ASP A 109 12.64 9.72 -0.83
CA ASP A 109 13.60 8.64 -1.07
C ASP A 109 13.03 7.26 -0.74
N LEU A 110 12.25 7.14 0.34
CA LEU A 110 11.53 5.91 0.68
C LEU A 110 10.57 5.48 -0.43
N MET A 111 9.86 6.44 -1.03
CA MET A 111 8.88 6.17 -2.10
C MET A 111 9.52 5.77 -3.43
N ARG A 112 10.81 6.04 -3.64
CA ARG A 112 11.47 5.86 -4.94
C ARG A 112 11.35 4.42 -5.45
N ARG A 113 11.37 3.44 -4.56
CA ARG A 113 11.27 2.00 -4.84
C ARG A 113 10.48 1.27 -3.74
N SER A 114 9.43 1.91 -3.21
CA SER A 114 8.47 1.31 -2.28
C SER A 114 7.29 0.68 -2.98
#